data_AF-A0A7S3L8C1-F1
#
_entry.id   AF-A0A7S3L8C1-F1
#
_cell.length_a   1.000
_cell.length_b   1.000
_cell.length_c   1.000
_cell.angle_alpha   90.00
_cell.angle_beta   90.00
_cell.angle_gamma   90.00
#
_symmetry.space_group_name_H-M   'P 1'
#
loop_
_entity.id
_entity.type
_entity.pdbx_description
1 polymer ?
#
loop_
_entity_poly.entity_id
_entity_poly.type
_entity_poly.pdbx_seq_one_letter_code
_entity_poly.pdbx_strand_id
1 'polypeptide(L)'
;LVACSQFPPQPPHIVSLGVRRRIEHHLKLAQILWIDTDLLSITNPSMMKSLVLLLAHSVAISAFVSSPAVHPRPRRATGLSVVINLDENTPRDTATMEEWATACGVQRASGFQLTSEGKDVSVVTTEDLGQESPVLFVPSQMILSSRAACEELGRIVAAEERLVSVKASDHVPQFYLFLKILREYELGDQSPWFPWLNSLPRYYSNGASMTPFCFD
;
A
#
# COMPACT_ATOMS: atom_id res chain seq x y z
N LEU A 1 -31.21 -21.57 11.32
CA LEU A 1 -31.61 -20.15 11.38
C LEU A 1 -30.38 -19.32 11.69
N VAL A 2 -29.63 -18.90 10.67
CA VAL A 2 -28.51 -17.97 10.80
C VAL A 2 -28.78 -16.87 9.79
N ALA A 3 -29.05 -15.68 10.32
CA ALA A 3 -29.33 -14.49 9.53
C ALA A 3 -28.00 -13.89 9.05
N CYS A 4 -27.77 -13.87 7.74
CA CYS A 4 -26.77 -13.01 7.12
C CYS A 4 -27.37 -11.61 7.00
N SER A 5 -26.88 -10.66 7.80
CA SER A 5 -27.18 -9.25 7.66
C SER A 5 -26.44 -8.68 6.45
N GLN A 6 -27.19 -8.38 5.40
CA GLN A 6 -26.73 -7.56 4.28
C GLN A 6 -26.58 -6.11 4.75
N PHE A 7 -25.36 -5.57 4.69
CA PHE A 7 -25.13 -4.13 4.81
C PHE A 7 -25.16 -3.48 3.42
N PRO A 8 -25.69 -2.24 3.30
CA PRO A 8 -25.86 -1.57 2.02
C PRO A 8 -24.52 -1.13 1.40
N PRO A 9 -24.47 -0.92 0.07
CA PRO A 9 -23.28 -0.44 -0.63
C PRO A 9 -22.87 0.97 -0.15
N GLN A 10 -21.57 1.15 0.10
CA GLN A 10 -20.99 2.43 0.49
C GLN A 10 -20.91 3.39 -0.71
N PRO A 11 -21.20 4.69 -0.53
CA PRO A 11 -21.09 5.70 -1.58
C PRO A 11 -19.61 6.04 -1.90
N PRO A 12 -19.32 6.61 -3.08
CA PRO A 12 -17.98 7.04 -3.45
C PRO A 12 -17.49 8.19 -2.56
N HIS A 13 -16.23 8.09 -2.09
CA HIS A 13 -15.59 9.12 -1.29
C HIS A 13 -15.09 10.27 -2.18
N ILE A 14 -15.79 11.42 -2.14
CA ILE A 14 -15.32 12.68 -2.71
C ILE A 14 -14.60 13.44 -1.60
N VAL A 15 -13.30 13.65 -1.73
CA VAL A 15 -12.51 14.47 -0.79
C VAL A 15 -12.61 15.93 -1.22
N SER A 16 -13.46 16.71 -0.55
CA SER A 16 -13.51 18.17 -0.69
C SER A 16 -12.61 18.80 0.39
N LEU A 17 -11.51 19.44 -0.02
CA LEU A 17 -10.61 20.15 0.88
C LEU A 17 -10.97 21.63 0.92
N GLY A 18 -11.60 22.08 2.01
CA GLY A 18 -11.83 23.50 2.30
C GLY A 18 -10.52 24.19 2.69
N VAL A 19 -10.08 25.16 1.89
CA VAL A 19 -8.81 25.86 2.12
C VAL A 19 -9.04 27.19 2.85
N ARG A 20 -8.56 27.26 4.10
CA ARG A 20 -8.12 28.52 4.74
C ARG A 20 -6.65 28.36 5.12
N ARG A 21 -5.77 29.08 4.39
CA ARG A 21 -4.34 29.37 4.67
C ARG A 21 -3.64 28.50 5.73
N ARG A 22 -3.35 27.23 5.40
CA ARG A 22 -2.32 26.40 6.07
C ARG A 22 -2.02 25.12 5.29
N ILE A 23 -1.67 25.24 4.01
CA ILE A 23 -1.46 24.08 3.12
C ILE A 23 -0.07 23.42 3.31
N GLU A 24 0.89 24.04 4.01
CA GLU A 24 2.22 23.42 4.20
C GLU A 24 2.26 22.26 5.20
N HIS A 25 1.26 22.12 6.08
CA HIS A 25 1.27 21.10 7.14
C HIS A 25 0.35 19.89 6.91
N HIS A 26 -0.60 19.97 5.97
CA HIS A 26 -1.64 18.93 5.84
C HIS A 26 -1.50 18.04 4.59
N LEU A 27 -0.73 18.44 3.57
CA LEU A 27 -0.46 17.57 2.42
C LEU A 27 0.58 16.47 2.70
N LYS A 28 1.33 16.57 3.80
CA LYS A 28 2.16 15.45 4.31
C LYS A 28 1.32 14.24 4.77
N LEU A 29 0.01 14.41 4.97
CA LEU A 29 -0.87 13.38 5.55
C LEU A 29 -1.49 12.43 4.52
N ALA A 30 -1.43 12.73 3.21
CA ALA A 30 -1.91 11.80 2.19
C ALA A 30 -0.84 10.78 1.74
N GLN A 31 0.41 10.96 2.18
CA GLN A 31 1.54 10.09 1.83
C GLN A 31 1.90 9.04 2.88
N ILE A 32 1.16 9.00 3.99
CA ILE A 32 1.44 8.11 5.11
C ILE A 32 0.21 7.23 5.28
N LEU A 33 0.27 6.03 4.68
CA LEU A 33 -0.43 4.87 5.21
C LEU A 33 -0.17 4.89 6.72
N TRP A 34 -1.23 5.01 7.52
CA TRP A 34 -1.17 4.88 8.96
C TRP A 34 -0.63 3.47 9.31
N ILE A 35 0.68 3.36 9.46
CA ILE A 35 1.31 2.30 10.24
C ILE A 35 1.45 2.88 11.62
N ASP A 36 0.49 2.51 12.47
CA ASP A 36 0.45 2.85 13.88
C ASP A 36 1.73 2.36 14.57
N THR A 37 2.37 3.24 15.33
CA THR A 37 3.68 3.03 15.99
C THR A 37 3.65 1.96 17.10
N ASP A 38 2.47 1.52 17.53
CA ASP A 38 2.33 0.57 18.64
C ASP A 38 2.57 -0.90 18.24
N LEU A 39 2.53 -1.22 16.95
CA LEU A 39 2.77 -2.58 16.44
C LEU A 39 4.24 -3.05 16.56
N LEU A 40 5.17 -2.15 16.89
CA LEU A 40 6.61 -2.39 16.82
C LEU A 40 7.34 -2.39 18.17
N SER A 41 6.62 -2.18 19.29
CA SER A 41 7.15 -2.53 20.61
C SER A 41 7.27 -4.06 20.83
N ILE A 42 6.84 -4.86 19.85
CA ILE A 42 6.81 -6.33 19.88
C ILE A 42 7.80 -6.91 18.85
N THR A 43 9.06 -6.48 18.86
CA THR A 43 10.11 -7.06 18.00
C THR A 43 10.88 -8.15 18.76
N ASN A 44 10.32 -9.35 18.80
CA ASN A 44 11.06 -10.56 19.17
C ASN A 44 11.59 -11.21 17.87
N PRO A 45 12.92 -11.41 17.70
CA PRO A 45 13.52 -11.91 16.44
C PRO A 45 13.04 -13.32 16.03
N SER A 46 12.35 -14.03 16.91
CA SER A 46 11.66 -15.29 16.60
C SER A 46 10.44 -15.12 15.67
N MET A 47 9.79 -13.94 15.66
CA MET A 47 8.57 -13.69 14.88
C MET A 47 8.79 -13.65 13.37
N MET A 48 9.91 -13.10 12.88
CA MET A 48 10.18 -13.04 11.43
C MET A 48 10.35 -14.43 10.81
N LYS A 49 10.91 -15.39 11.55
CA LYS A 49 11.13 -16.76 11.05
C LYS A 49 9.83 -17.55 10.88
N SER A 50 8.80 -17.28 11.70
CA SER A 50 7.47 -17.91 11.55
C SER A 50 6.64 -17.30 10.42
N LEU A 51 6.79 -16.00 10.13
CA LEU A 51 6.04 -15.32 9.07
C LEU A 51 6.44 -15.84 7.67
N VAL A 52 7.74 -16.11 7.47
CA VAL A 52 8.31 -16.63 6.21
C VAL A 52 7.81 -18.06 5.89
N LEU A 53 7.47 -18.86 6.91
CA LEU A 53 6.98 -20.24 6.72
C LEU A 53 5.49 -20.33 6.37
N LEU A 54 4.69 -19.31 6.68
CA LEU A 54 3.23 -19.30 6.41
C LEU A 54 2.87 -18.87 4.98
N LEU A 55 3.77 -18.20 4.26
CA LEU A 55 3.53 -17.68 2.91
C LEU A 55 3.63 -18.75 1.78
N ALA A 56 3.96 -20.00 2.11
CA ALA A 56 4.21 -21.06 1.11
C ALA A 56 2.96 -21.65 0.44
N HIS A 57 1.75 -21.26 0.83
CA HIS A 57 0.50 -21.78 0.26
C HIS A 57 -0.48 -20.65 -0.05
N SER A 58 -0.41 -20.06 -1.24
CA SER A 58 -1.46 -19.16 -1.72
C SER A 58 -1.70 -19.35 -3.22
N VAL A 59 -2.94 -19.72 -3.54
CA VAL A 59 -3.49 -19.85 -4.89
C VAL A 59 -3.83 -18.45 -5.39
N ALA A 60 -3.29 -18.08 -6.56
CA ALA A 60 -3.54 -16.79 -7.18
C ALA A 60 -4.97 -16.71 -7.75
N ILE A 61 -5.77 -15.76 -7.27
CA ILE A 61 -6.94 -15.25 -7.99
C ILE A 61 -6.56 -13.85 -8.48
N SER A 62 -6.40 -13.70 -9.79
CA SER A 62 -6.12 -12.42 -10.44
C SER A 62 -7.43 -11.68 -10.70
N ALA A 63 -7.61 -10.50 -10.11
CA ALA A 63 -8.80 -9.66 -10.31
C ALA A 63 -8.64 -8.61 -11.43
N PHE A 64 -7.51 -8.58 -12.14
CA PHE A 64 -7.31 -7.69 -13.28
C PHE A 64 -7.41 -8.49 -14.58
N VAL A 65 -8.58 -8.44 -15.23
CA VAL A 65 -8.74 -8.90 -16.61
C VAL A 65 -8.06 -7.87 -17.51
N SER A 66 -6.77 -8.09 -17.78
CA SER A 66 -6.16 -7.54 -18.99
C SER A 66 -6.38 -8.54 -20.12
N SER A 67 -6.68 -8.02 -21.31
CA SER A 67 -7.02 -8.75 -22.54
C SER A 67 -5.99 -9.85 -22.89
N PRO A 68 -6.37 -10.98 -23.53
CA PRO A 68 -5.55 -12.19 -23.53
C PRO A 68 -4.46 -12.17 -24.61
N ALA A 69 -3.20 -12.26 -24.19
CA ALA A 69 -2.12 -12.82 -25.01
C ALA A 69 -1.50 -14.01 -24.25
N VAL A 70 -1.78 -15.22 -24.74
CA VAL A 70 -1.35 -16.50 -24.15
C VAL A 70 0.17 -16.64 -24.30
N HIS A 71 0.90 -16.75 -23.20
CA HIS A 71 2.30 -17.21 -23.18
C HIS A 71 2.46 -18.35 -22.16
N PRO A 72 3.23 -19.41 -22.49
CA PRO A 72 3.41 -20.57 -21.62
C PRO A 72 4.30 -20.22 -20.41
N ARG A 73 3.87 -20.68 -19.24
CA ARG A 73 4.46 -20.37 -17.93
C ARG A 73 5.62 -21.32 -17.59
N PRO A 74 6.88 -20.85 -17.50
CA PRO A 74 7.96 -21.67 -16.95
C PRO A 74 7.83 -21.78 -15.42
N ARG A 75 7.93 -23.00 -14.91
CA ARG A 75 8.07 -23.33 -13.48
C ARG A 75 9.44 -22.82 -13.01
N ARG A 76 9.48 -21.82 -12.11
CA ARG A 76 10.74 -21.28 -11.57
C ARG A 76 10.82 -21.52 -10.05
N ALA A 77 12.01 -21.94 -9.62
CA ALA A 77 12.38 -22.27 -8.25
C ALA A 77 12.28 -21.05 -7.30
N THR A 78 11.99 -21.35 -6.03
CA THR A 78 11.81 -20.45 -4.90
C THR A 78 13.12 -19.76 -4.47
N GLY A 79 13.59 -18.80 -5.25
CA GLY A 79 14.50 -17.76 -4.78
C GLY A 79 13.71 -16.46 -4.62
N LEU A 80 13.73 -15.86 -3.43
CA LEU A 80 13.22 -14.52 -3.16
C LEU A 80 14.08 -13.48 -3.91
N SER A 81 13.83 -13.33 -5.21
CA SER A 81 14.38 -12.25 -6.02
C SER A 81 13.40 -11.09 -5.93
N VAL A 82 13.48 -10.28 -4.87
CA VAL A 82 12.70 -9.04 -4.80
C VAL A 82 13.19 -8.15 -5.94
N VAL A 83 12.31 -7.91 -6.92
CA VAL A 83 12.62 -7.12 -8.14
C VAL A 83 12.81 -5.64 -7.79
N ILE A 84 12.16 -5.17 -6.73
CA ILE A 84 12.25 -3.79 -6.26
C ILE A 84 13.57 -3.59 -5.52
N ASN A 85 14.40 -2.66 -6.01
CA ASN A 85 15.61 -2.25 -5.31
C ASN A 85 15.25 -1.46 -4.04
N LEU A 86 15.64 -2.00 -2.88
CA LEU A 86 15.33 -1.46 -1.55
C LEU A 86 16.45 -0.57 -0.97
N ASP A 87 17.52 -0.31 -1.73
CA ASP A 87 18.58 0.60 -1.27
C ASP A 87 18.01 2.01 -1.00
N GLU A 88 18.37 2.59 0.15
CA GLU A 88 17.84 3.87 0.64
C GLU A 88 18.12 5.06 -0.28
N ASN A 89 19.11 4.94 -1.16
CA ASN A 89 19.49 5.97 -2.14
C ASN A 89 18.90 5.71 -3.52
N THR A 90 18.19 4.59 -3.71
CA THR A 90 17.48 4.32 -4.95
C THR A 90 16.37 5.37 -5.16
N PRO A 91 16.36 6.07 -6.31
CA PRO A 91 15.32 7.04 -6.60
C PRO A 91 13.95 6.35 -6.73
N ARG A 92 12.89 7.05 -6.32
CA ARG A 92 11.52 6.57 -6.48
C ARG A 92 11.12 6.64 -7.95
N ASP A 93 10.49 5.59 -8.46
CA ASP A 93 9.95 5.59 -9.82
C ASP A 93 8.51 6.12 -9.84
N THR A 94 8.38 7.44 -9.73
CA THR A 94 7.05 8.10 -9.75
C THR A 94 6.48 8.20 -11.16
N ALA A 95 7.32 8.26 -12.19
CA ALA A 95 6.89 8.39 -13.58
C ALA A 95 6.09 7.16 -14.03
N THR A 96 6.63 5.95 -13.80
CA THR A 96 5.92 4.70 -14.13
C THR A 96 4.65 4.55 -13.31
N MET A 97 4.65 5.02 -12.05
CA MET A 97 3.45 5.02 -11.21
C MET A 97 2.36 5.96 -11.75
N GLU A 98 2.71 7.15 -12.23
CA GLU A 98 1.72 8.09 -12.81
C GLU A 98 1.10 7.56 -14.11
N GLU A 99 1.91 6.92 -14.96
CA GLU A 99 1.43 6.26 -16.17
C GLU A 99 0.47 5.12 -15.83
N TRP A 100 0.86 4.24 -14.91
CA TRP A 100 0.02 3.16 -14.41
C TRP A 100 -1.29 3.68 -13.80
N ALA A 101 -1.22 4.69 -12.95
CA ALA A 101 -2.39 5.27 -12.31
C ALA A 101 -3.38 5.82 -13.34
N THR A 102 -2.86 6.51 -14.36
CA THR A 102 -3.68 7.03 -15.47
C THR A 102 -4.34 5.87 -16.24
N ALA A 103 -3.59 4.80 -16.54
CA ALA A 103 -4.11 3.60 -17.19
C ALA A 103 -5.20 2.89 -16.37
N CYS A 104 -5.13 2.97 -15.03
CA CYS A 104 -6.15 2.42 -14.14
C CYS A 104 -7.37 3.33 -13.94
N GLY A 105 -7.40 4.52 -14.55
CA GLY A 105 -8.54 5.43 -14.52
C GLY A 105 -8.47 6.53 -13.46
N VAL A 106 -7.29 6.80 -12.88
CA VAL A 106 -7.06 7.98 -12.05
C VAL A 106 -7.22 9.23 -12.89
N GLN A 107 -7.99 10.20 -12.39
CA GLN A 107 -8.18 11.49 -13.02
C GLN A 107 -7.62 12.60 -12.13
N ARG A 108 -7.00 13.59 -12.74
CA ARG A 108 -6.32 14.71 -12.07
C ARG A 108 -6.87 16.02 -12.63
N ALA A 109 -7.00 17.02 -11.76
CA ALA A 109 -7.26 18.38 -12.22
C ALA A 109 -6.12 18.88 -13.11
N SER A 110 -6.44 19.82 -14.00
CA SER A 110 -5.43 20.51 -14.80
C SER A 110 -4.41 21.20 -13.86
N GLY A 111 -3.14 21.20 -14.28
CA GLY A 111 -2.03 21.70 -13.48
C GLY A 111 -1.62 20.87 -12.26
N PHE A 112 -2.27 19.73 -11.95
CA PHE A 112 -1.82 18.81 -10.91
C PHE A 112 -0.53 18.12 -11.32
N GLN A 113 0.53 18.27 -10.53
CA GLN A 113 1.84 17.66 -10.81
C GLN A 113 2.48 17.11 -9.53
N LEU A 114 3.24 16.02 -9.69
CA LEU A 114 4.19 15.59 -8.66
C LEU A 114 5.48 16.39 -8.80
N THR A 115 5.98 16.88 -7.67
CA THR A 115 7.31 17.49 -7.55
C THR A 115 8.16 16.69 -6.58
N SER A 116 9.48 16.77 -6.72
CA SER A 116 10.42 16.12 -5.80
C SER A 116 11.38 17.13 -5.21
N GLU A 117 11.50 17.09 -3.89
CA GLU A 117 12.45 17.88 -3.11
C GLU A 117 13.37 16.90 -2.36
N GLY A 118 14.55 16.62 -2.94
CA GLY A 118 15.45 15.62 -2.40
C GLY A 118 14.88 14.20 -2.52
N LYS A 119 14.61 13.55 -1.38
CA LYS A 119 13.99 12.20 -1.33
C LYS A 119 12.47 12.26 -1.13
N ASP A 120 11.93 13.45 -0.88
CA ASP A 120 10.50 13.67 -0.69
C ASP A 120 9.83 13.96 -2.03
N VAL A 121 8.60 13.49 -2.17
CA VAL A 121 7.74 13.72 -3.33
C VAL A 121 6.49 14.37 -2.79
N SER A 122 6.02 15.44 -3.41
CA SER A 122 4.80 16.12 -2.99
C SER A 122 3.95 16.48 -4.22
N VAL A 123 2.73 16.93 -3.97
CA VAL A 123 1.82 17.37 -5.02
C VAL A 123 1.80 18.90 -5.03
N VAL A 124 1.86 19.48 -6.21
CA VAL A 124 1.68 20.92 -6.45
C VAL A 124 0.68 21.16 -7.57
N THR A 125 0.09 22.35 -7.58
CA THR A 125 -0.76 22.84 -8.67
C THR A 125 -0.04 23.98 -9.38
N THR A 126 0.05 23.93 -10.71
CA THR A 126 0.68 25.01 -11.50
C THR A 126 -0.27 26.14 -11.86
N GLU A 127 -1.56 25.99 -11.53
CA GLU A 127 -2.60 26.98 -11.77
C GLU A 127 -3.58 27.05 -10.59
N ASP A 128 -4.33 28.16 -10.53
CA ASP A 128 -5.37 28.34 -9.53
C ASP A 128 -6.55 27.41 -9.83
N LEU A 129 -6.87 26.54 -8.88
CA LEU A 129 -8.06 25.70 -8.94
C LEU A 129 -9.22 26.38 -8.24
N GLY A 130 -10.42 26.27 -8.84
CA GLY A 130 -11.64 26.78 -8.23
C GLY A 130 -11.88 26.15 -6.86
N GLN A 131 -12.43 26.94 -5.94
CA GLN A 131 -12.83 26.41 -4.63
C GLN A 131 -13.82 25.24 -4.80
N GLU A 132 -13.65 24.20 -3.98
CA GLU A 132 -14.48 22.98 -4.01
C GLU A 132 -14.41 22.17 -5.32
N SER A 133 -13.47 22.49 -6.21
CA SER A 133 -13.24 21.68 -7.40
C SER A 133 -12.53 20.36 -7.06
N PRO A 134 -12.87 19.25 -7.75
CA PRO A 134 -12.20 17.97 -7.53
C PRO A 134 -10.77 18.02 -8.07
N VAL A 135 -9.79 17.78 -7.20
CA VAL A 135 -8.36 17.83 -7.55
C VAL A 135 -7.84 16.48 -8.05
N LEU A 136 -8.33 15.39 -7.46
CA LEU A 136 -7.88 14.04 -7.74
C LEU A 136 -9.07 13.08 -7.56
N PHE A 137 -9.25 12.18 -8.51
CA PHE A 137 -10.19 11.07 -8.43
C PHE A 137 -9.42 9.76 -8.54
N VAL A 138 -9.59 8.88 -7.54
CA VAL A 138 -8.98 7.55 -7.49
C VAL A 138 -10.08 6.49 -7.52
N PRO A 139 -10.10 5.60 -8.53
CA PRO A 139 -11.07 4.51 -8.59
C PRO A 139 -10.97 3.58 -7.36
N SER A 140 -12.11 3.09 -6.87
CA SER A 140 -12.16 2.28 -5.64
C SER A 140 -11.38 0.97 -5.73
N GLN A 141 -11.27 0.38 -6.93
CA GLN A 141 -10.47 -0.83 -7.17
C GLN A 141 -8.97 -0.64 -6.97
N MET A 142 -8.49 0.61 -6.96
CA MET A 142 -7.08 0.95 -6.68
C MET A 142 -6.81 1.18 -5.19
N ILE A 143 -7.80 0.98 -4.32
CA ILE A 143 -7.62 1.14 -2.88
C ILE A 143 -7.33 -0.23 -2.27
N LEU A 144 -6.09 -0.42 -1.79
CA LEU A 144 -5.76 -1.55 -0.93
C LEU A 144 -6.48 -1.38 0.41
N SER A 145 -7.37 -2.31 0.74
CA SER A 145 -8.10 -2.33 2.00
C SER A 145 -7.83 -3.61 2.78
N SER A 146 -7.80 -3.51 4.10
CA SER A 146 -7.65 -4.66 5.01
C SER A 146 -8.75 -5.71 4.81
N ARG A 147 -9.97 -5.27 4.50
CA ARG A 147 -11.09 -6.14 4.20
C ARG A 147 -10.84 -6.99 2.95
N ALA A 148 -10.50 -6.35 1.83
CA ALA A 148 -10.21 -7.07 0.59
C ALA A 148 -9.01 -8.01 0.76
N ALA A 149 -7.98 -7.57 1.50
CA ALA A 149 -6.84 -8.41 1.84
C ALA A 149 -7.22 -9.67 2.64
N CYS A 150 -8.08 -9.53 3.65
CA CYS A 150 -8.56 -10.66 4.45
C CYS A 150 -9.45 -11.61 3.64
N GLU A 151 -10.32 -11.08 2.77
CA GLU A 151 -11.16 -11.88 1.87
C GLU A 151 -10.31 -12.68 0.86
N GLU A 152 -9.23 -12.09 0.33
CA GLU A 152 -8.32 -12.74 -0.63
C GLU A 152 -7.39 -13.77 0.02
N LEU A 153 -6.72 -13.40 1.12
CA LEU A 153 -5.72 -14.25 1.78
C LEU A 153 -6.35 -15.33 2.66
N GLY A 154 -7.63 -15.15 3.01
CA GLY A 154 -8.32 -15.96 4.00
C GLY A 154 -7.88 -15.63 5.42
N ARG A 155 -8.68 -16.08 6.40
CA ARG A 155 -8.40 -15.82 7.80
C ARG A 155 -7.25 -16.69 8.33
N ILE A 156 -6.28 -16.05 8.95
CA ILE A 156 -5.12 -16.69 9.59
C ILE A 156 -5.32 -16.67 11.11
N VAL A 157 -6.20 -17.55 11.59
CA VAL A 157 -6.66 -17.57 13.00
C VAL A 157 -5.48 -17.60 13.98
N ALA A 158 -4.44 -18.41 13.72
CA ALA A 158 -3.28 -18.51 14.59
C ALA A 158 -2.50 -17.17 14.71
N ALA A 159 -2.48 -16.34 13.68
CA ALA A 159 -1.85 -15.01 13.73
C ALA A 159 -2.75 -14.01 14.47
N GLU A 160 -4.06 -14.06 14.23
CA GLU A 160 -5.04 -13.24 14.94
C GLU A 160 -5.01 -13.52 16.45
N GLU A 161 -5.02 -14.80 16.86
CA GLU A 161 -4.94 -15.20 18.27
C GLU A 161 -3.66 -14.69 18.95
N ARG A 162 -2.53 -14.68 18.22
CA ARG A 162 -1.29 -14.10 18.73
C ARG A 162 -1.41 -12.60 18.94
N LEU A 163 -1.96 -11.86 17.97
CA LEU A 163 -2.21 -10.42 18.12
C LEU A 163 -3.13 -10.13 19.31
N VAL A 164 -4.19 -10.93 19.49
CA VAL A 164 -5.09 -10.82 20.65
C VAL A 164 -4.33 -11.09 21.95
N SER A 165 -3.46 -12.10 21.99
CA SER A 165 -2.70 -12.46 23.20
C SER A 165 -1.76 -11.36 23.69
N VAL A 166 -1.24 -10.55 22.77
CA VAL A 166 -0.40 -9.38 23.09
C VAL A 166 -1.20 -8.09 23.24
N LYS A 167 -2.53 -8.19 23.34
CA LYS A 167 -3.48 -7.06 23.43
C LYS A 167 -3.44 -6.10 22.24
N ALA A 168 -3.12 -6.62 21.05
CA ALA A 168 -3.05 -5.92 19.78
C ALA A 168 -4.22 -6.32 18.84
N SER A 169 -5.40 -6.63 19.38
CA SER A 169 -6.57 -7.05 18.60
C SER A 169 -7.00 -6.01 17.56
N ASP A 170 -6.84 -4.74 17.90
CA ASP A 170 -7.27 -3.62 17.06
C ASP A 170 -6.38 -3.44 15.83
N HIS A 171 -5.23 -4.15 15.80
CA HIS A 171 -4.26 -4.14 14.71
C HIS A 171 -4.44 -5.29 13.71
N VAL A 172 -5.43 -6.17 13.92
CA VAL A 172 -5.73 -7.28 12.98
C VAL A 172 -6.00 -6.77 11.55
N PRO A 173 -6.76 -5.68 11.31
CA PRO A 173 -6.92 -5.14 9.97
C PRO A 173 -5.60 -4.69 9.32
N GLN A 174 -4.75 -4.02 10.09
CA GLN A 174 -3.43 -3.53 9.65
C GLN A 174 -2.51 -4.70 9.33
N PHE A 175 -2.58 -5.79 10.11
CA PHE A 175 -1.85 -7.02 9.82
C PHE A 175 -2.20 -7.58 8.44
N TYR A 176 -3.49 -7.68 8.09
CA TYR A 176 -3.89 -8.16 6.76
C TYR A 176 -3.44 -7.22 5.64
N LEU A 177 -3.55 -5.91 5.84
CA LEU A 177 -3.08 -4.93 4.85
C LEU A 177 -1.57 -5.03 4.63
N PHE A 178 -0.79 -5.19 5.71
CA PHE A 178 0.64 -5.38 5.64
C PHE A 178 1.02 -6.69 4.94
N LEU A 179 0.32 -7.78 5.27
CA LEU A 179 0.51 -9.08 4.62
C LEU A 179 0.22 -9.01 3.11
N LYS A 180 -0.83 -8.27 2.72
CA LYS A 180 -1.15 -8.02 1.32
C LYS A 180 -0.01 -7.27 0.61
N ILE A 181 0.53 -6.21 1.22
CA ILE A 181 1.66 -5.48 0.66
C ILE A 181 2.87 -6.40 0.48
N LEU A 182 3.23 -7.19 1.49
CA LEU A 182 4.34 -8.14 1.39
C LEU A 182 4.13 -9.16 0.26
N ARG A 183 2.90 -9.68 0.13
CA ARG A 183 2.55 -10.62 -0.94
C ARG A 183 2.74 -10.00 -2.32
N GLU A 184 2.35 -8.74 -2.51
CA GLU A 184 2.55 -8.04 -3.77
C GLU A 184 4.04 -7.74 -4.04
N TYR A 185 4.83 -7.43 -3.02
CA TYR A 185 6.29 -7.33 -3.14
C TYR A 185 6.94 -8.64 -3.60
N GLU A 186 6.48 -9.79 -3.09
CA GLU A 186 6.98 -11.12 -3.51
C GLU A 186 6.70 -11.41 -4.98
N LEU A 187 5.56 -10.94 -5.50
CA LEU A 187 5.20 -11.11 -6.90
C LEU A 187 6.06 -10.24 -7.83
N GLY A 188 6.65 -9.17 -7.32
CA GLY A 188 7.53 -8.29 -8.10
C GLY A 188 6.81 -7.73 -9.32
N ASP A 189 7.40 -7.87 -10.49
CA ASP A 189 6.87 -7.43 -11.79
C ASP A 189 5.57 -8.13 -12.22
N GLN A 190 5.23 -9.27 -11.59
CA GLN A 190 3.95 -9.95 -11.80
C GLN A 190 2.81 -9.33 -11.00
N SER A 191 3.11 -8.43 -10.05
CA SER A 191 2.11 -7.70 -9.30
C SER A 191 1.51 -6.57 -10.16
N PRO A 192 0.17 -6.45 -10.24
CA PRO A 192 -0.46 -5.27 -10.86
C PRO A 192 -0.18 -3.99 -10.07
N TRP A 193 0.28 -4.10 -8.82
CA TRP A 193 0.64 -2.99 -7.93
C TRP A 193 2.12 -2.62 -8.02
N PHE A 194 2.91 -3.31 -8.84
CA PHE A 194 4.34 -3.09 -8.95
C PHE A 194 4.73 -1.62 -9.19
N PRO A 195 4.10 -0.87 -10.12
CA PRO A 195 4.45 0.54 -10.33
C PRO A 195 4.24 1.39 -9.07
N TRP A 196 3.14 1.16 -8.35
CA TRP A 196 2.87 1.84 -7.09
C TRP A 196 3.89 1.47 -6.00
N LEU A 197 4.16 0.17 -5.79
CA LEU A 197 5.14 -0.30 -4.81
C LEU A 197 6.55 0.23 -5.11
N ASN A 198 6.96 0.22 -6.37
CA ASN A 198 8.26 0.72 -6.80
C ASN A 198 8.40 2.24 -6.61
N SER A 199 7.30 2.98 -6.54
CA SER A 199 7.28 4.43 -6.27
C SER A 199 7.33 4.80 -4.78
N LEU A 200 7.17 3.84 -3.85
CA LEU A 200 7.12 4.13 -2.42
C LEU A 200 8.47 4.62 -1.87
N PRO A 201 8.48 5.41 -0.78
CA PRO A 201 9.71 5.71 -0.05
C PRO A 201 10.50 4.44 0.30
N ARG A 202 11.82 4.45 0.08
CA ARG A 202 12.74 3.40 0.58
C ARG A 202 13.17 3.62 2.02
N TYR A 203 12.98 4.84 2.50
CA TYR A 203 13.34 5.27 3.83
C TYR A 203 12.16 6.01 4.45
N TYR A 204 11.88 5.70 5.71
CA TYR A 204 10.91 6.40 6.54
C TYR A 204 11.65 6.88 7.80
N SER A 205 11.50 8.15 8.16
CA SER A 205 12.10 8.68 9.39
C SER A 205 11.11 8.52 10.56
N ASN A 206 10.93 7.30 11.06
CA ASN A 206 10.05 6.99 12.19
C ASN A 206 10.73 6.07 13.20
N GLY A 207 10.14 5.91 14.39
CA GLY A 207 10.70 5.08 15.47
C GLY A 207 10.81 3.56 15.17
N ALA A 208 10.27 3.13 14.02
CA ALA A 208 10.37 1.76 13.51
C ALA A 208 11.62 1.52 12.65
N SER A 209 12.11 2.58 12.03
CA SER A 209 13.13 2.50 10.99
C SER A 209 14.48 2.52 11.68
N MET A 210 14.99 1.32 11.98
CA MET A 210 16.34 1.14 12.51
C MET A 210 17.35 1.37 11.40
N THR A 211 17.74 2.62 11.18
CA THR A 211 18.90 2.92 10.34
C THR A 211 20.19 2.77 11.13
N PRO A 212 21.34 2.61 10.46
CA PRO A 212 22.65 2.59 11.13
C PRO A 212 22.87 3.80 12.05
N PHE A 213 22.27 4.96 11.72
CA PHE A 213 22.28 6.16 12.55
C PHE A 213 21.72 5.94 13.98
N CYS A 214 20.84 4.96 14.18
CA CYS A 214 20.30 4.64 15.51
C CYS A 214 21.28 3.86 16.39
N PHE A 215 22.44 3.45 15.85
CA PHE A 215 23.46 2.66 16.56
C PHE A 215 24.77 3.41 16.80
N ASP A 216 24.90 4.63 16.28
CA ASP A 216 26.04 5.54 16.51
C ASP A 216 25.72 6.56 17.63
#